data_AF-E3MH90-F1
#
_entry.id   AF-E3MH90-F1
#
_cell.length_a   1.000
_cell.length_b   1.000
_cell.length_c   1.000
_cell.angle_alpha   90.00
_cell.angle_beta   90.00
_cell.angle_gamma   90.00
#
_symmetry.space_group_name_H-M   'P 1'
#
loop_
_entity.id
_entity.type
_entity.pdbx_description
1 polymer ?
#
loop_
_entity_poly.entity_id
_entity_poly.type
_entity_poly.pdbx_seq_one_letter_code
_entity_poly.pdbx_strand_id
1 'polypeptide(L)'
;MELLINPPDSQPIFDQLIQQAAETHGWSHQPYDYKYYSEGFDGYWFIVVVDKEKDPSNNFVAGGALARWDAPNTPPLYGIGLFYTKEKYRGQGHGKQIFQKMMDIVGDDNCVLVSAFNMSQKYAEVFGFKEMPSYWHYGANVKPGMLKIPELSGEYTTKNWKDVDESLLDAYDLTICPRDRKKLMRTWFEQDQVYTRVSILGSESLINFFSFFQVAFDNTNQKILGYCTIRVINLNRLSVAPFYAENEGVAARLLADVIREIPDFKSYESLLFLYPSINEKMESLINRFVGPDGYKIGYSTKKRNQFTKKLIESRDDVVYSVACSSHSFV
;
A
#
# COMPACT_ATOMS: atom_id res chain seq x y z
N MET A 1 12.09 5.75 -30.37
CA MET A 1 11.97 5.34 -28.96
C MET A 1 13.20 5.76 -28.20
N GLU A 2 13.04 6.40 -27.05
CA GLU A 2 14.15 6.87 -26.21
C GLU A 2 13.94 6.51 -24.75
N LEU A 3 15.00 6.03 -24.09
CA LEU A 3 15.03 5.75 -22.66
C LEU A 3 15.46 7.02 -21.90
N LEU A 4 14.64 7.44 -20.94
CA LEU A 4 14.86 8.63 -20.11
C LEU A 4 14.84 8.24 -18.63
N ILE A 5 15.56 9.00 -17.80
CA ILE A 5 15.58 8.87 -16.33
C ILE A 5 15.28 10.23 -15.75
N ASN A 6 14.23 10.34 -14.94
CA ASN A 6 13.75 11.58 -14.32
C ASN A 6 13.72 12.77 -15.32
N PRO A 7 13.09 12.63 -16.50
CA PRO A 7 13.07 13.72 -17.47
C PRO A 7 12.31 14.94 -16.91
N PRO A 8 12.56 16.16 -17.40
CA PRO A 8 11.89 17.38 -16.90
C PRO A 8 10.35 17.32 -16.94
N ASP A 9 9.80 16.55 -17.87
CA ASP A 9 8.37 16.28 -18.07
C ASP A 9 7.89 15.00 -17.38
N SER A 10 8.55 14.57 -16.30
CA SER A 10 8.21 13.34 -15.56
C SER A 10 6.75 13.28 -15.10
N GLN A 11 6.17 14.40 -14.62
CA GLN A 11 4.80 14.41 -14.12
C GLN A 11 3.76 14.09 -15.23
N PRO A 12 3.72 14.80 -16.38
CA PRO A 12 2.85 14.41 -17.49
C PRO A 12 3.03 12.96 -17.98
N ILE A 13 4.26 12.44 -17.98
CA ILE A 13 4.53 11.05 -18.39
C ILE A 13 4.03 10.06 -17.34
N PHE A 14 4.21 10.39 -16.05
CA PHE A 14 3.69 9.60 -14.93
C PHE A 14 2.17 9.51 -14.97
N ASP A 15 1.48 10.63 -15.24
CA ASP A 15 0.03 10.69 -15.38
C ASP A 15 -0.47 9.75 -16.48
N GLN A 16 0.22 9.73 -17.62
CA GLN A 16 -0.07 8.78 -18.70
C GLN A 16 0.11 7.32 -18.26
N LEU A 17 1.18 7.01 -17.50
CA LEU A 17 1.45 5.67 -16.99
C LEU A 17 0.33 5.21 -16.06
N ILE A 18 0.02 5.99 -15.02
CA ILE A 18 -0.94 5.59 -13.99
C ILE A 18 -2.36 5.49 -14.55
N GLN A 19 -2.72 6.32 -15.53
CA GLN A 19 -4.02 6.24 -16.20
C GLN A 19 -4.15 4.91 -16.94
N GLN A 20 -3.17 4.56 -17.77
CA GLN A 20 -3.21 3.32 -18.55
C GLN A 20 -3.09 2.08 -17.68
N ALA A 21 -2.26 2.12 -16.64
CA ALA A 21 -2.13 1.02 -15.70
C ALA A 21 -3.42 0.80 -14.89
N ALA A 22 -4.15 1.88 -14.56
CA ALA A 22 -5.46 1.77 -13.94
C ALA A 22 -6.51 1.19 -14.88
N GLU A 23 -6.58 1.66 -16.13
CA GLU A 23 -7.53 1.15 -17.13
C GLU A 23 -7.31 -0.33 -17.45
N THR A 24 -6.05 -0.78 -17.50
CA THR A 24 -5.72 -2.15 -17.94
C THR A 24 -5.52 -3.15 -16.80
N HIS A 25 -5.02 -2.72 -15.64
CA HIS A 25 -4.70 -3.59 -14.51
C HIS A 25 -5.37 -3.18 -13.21
N GLY A 26 -6.16 -2.10 -13.21
CA GLY A 26 -6.84 -1.61 -12.02
C GLY A 26 -5.90 -1.03 -10.96
N TRP A 27 -4.68 -0.62 -11.30
CA TRP A 27 -3.73 -0.05 -10.34
C TRP A 27 -4.26 1.23 -9.68
N SER A 28 -3.90 1.42 -8.40
CA SER A 28 -4.52 2.38 -7.49
C SER A 28 -3.61 3.58 -7.22
N HIS A 29 -3.45 4.45 -8.23
CA HIS A 29 -2.55 5.60 -8.16
C HIS A 29 -3.26 6.91 -8.51
N GLN A 30 -2.62 8.02 -8.12
CA GLN A 30 -3.04 9.39 -8.42
C GLN A 30 -1.89 10.24 -8.95
N PRO A 31 -2.15 11.32 -9.70
CA PRO A 31 -1.11 12.22 -10.22
C PRO A 31 -0.15 12.71 -9.12
N TYR A 32 -0.68 13.08 -7.95
CA TYR A 32 0.11 13.59 -6.84
C TYR A 32 1.03 12.54 -6.18
N ASP A 33 0.87 11.24 -6.51
CA ASP A 33 1.78 10.19 -6.02
C ASP A 33 3.21 10.37 -6.54
N TYR A 34 3.40 11.00 -7.71
CA TYR A 34 4.75 11.24 -8.24
C TYR A 34 5.58 12.07 -7.25
N LYS A 35 5.02 13.20 -6.79
CA LYS A 35 5.66 14.07 -5.79
C LYS A 35 5.92 13.33 -4.49
N TYR A 36 4.94 12.55 -4.03
CA TYR A 36 5.09 11.73 -2.83
C TYR A 36 6.30 10.78 -2.93
N TYR A 37 6.44 10.06 -4.04
CA TYR A 37 7.56 9.14 -4.22
C TYR A 37 8.89 9.86 -4.41
N SER A 38 8.92 10.91 -5.23
CA SER A 38 10.15 11.61 -5.60
C SER A 38 10.76 12.41 -4.45
N GLU A 39 9.95 12.95 -3.54
CA GLU A 39 10.40 13.74 -2.39
C GLU A 39 10.41 12.95 -1.08
N GLY A 40 9.62 11.86 -1.01
CA GLY A 40 9.48 11.03 0.19
C GLY A 40 10.68 10.13 0.44
N PHE A 41 11.14 9.43 -0.60
CA PHE A 41 12.23 8.46 -0.52
C PHE A 41 13.61 9.12 -0.60
N ASP A 42 14.64 8.42 -0.09
CA ASP A 42 16.03 8.91 -0.06
C ASP A 42 16.70 8.94 -1.44
N GLY A 43 16.13 8.19 -2.38
CA GLY A 43 16.43 8.29 -3.80
C GLY A 43 15.23 7.83 -4.63
N TYR A 44 15.01 8.44 -5.78
CA TYR A 44 13.91 8.08 -6.67
C TYR A 44 14.31 8.23 -8.13
N TRP A 45 14.03 7.18 -8.92
CA TRP A 45 14.31 7.12 -10.35
C TRP A 45 13.07 6.65 -11.08
N PHE A 46 12.43 7.57 -11.77
CA PHE A 46 11.40 7.30 -12.76
C PHE A 46 12.07 7.06 -14.12
N ILE A 47 12.04 5.80 -14.56
CA ILE A 47 12.72 5.37 -15.78
C ILE A 47 11.65 5.02 -16.81
N VAL A 48 11.72 5.66 -17.97
CA VAL A 48 10.67 5.56 -18.99
C VAL A 48 11.24 5.41 -20.38
N VAL A 49 10.48 4.76 -21.25
CA VAL A 49 10.66 4.82 -22.69
C VAL A 49 9.53 5.67 -23.27
N VAL A 50 9.90 6.63 -24.11
CA VAL A 50 8.96 7.50 -24.84
C VAL A 50 9.17 7.43 -26.35
N ASP A 51 8.11 7.70 -27.09
CA ASP A 51 8.10 7.79 -28.54
C ASP A 51 8.23 9.25 -28.97
N LYS A 52 9.46 9.70 -29.27
CA LYS A 52 9.76 11.11 -29.62
C LYS A 52 9.10 11.61 -30.91
N GLU A 53 8.57 10.70 -31.73
CA GLU A 53 7.83 11.08 -32.94
C GLU A 53 6.37 11.42 -32.64
N LYS A 54 5.90 11.19 -31.39
CA LYS A 54 4.53 11.45 -30.96
C LYS A 54 4.42 12.70 -30.13
N ASP A 55 3.18 13.20 -30.10
CA ASP A 55 2.79 14.28 -29.21
C ASP A 55 3.13 13.95 -27.75
N PRO A 56 3.74 14.88 -26.99
CA PRO A 56 4.12 14.68 -25.60
C PRO A 56 2.99 14.22 -24.68
N SER A 57 1.74 14.56 -24.98
CA SER A 57 0.56 14.11 -24.21
C SER A 57 0.22 12.63 -24.40
N ASN A 58 0.83 11.94 -25.37
CA ASN A 58 0.58 10.51 -25.67
C ASN A 58 1.83 9.76 -26.17
N ASN A 59 3.01 10.19 -25.73
CA ASN A 59 4.28 9.61 -26.15
C ASN A 59 4.76 8.46 -25.22
N PHE A 60 4.12 8.22 -24.08
CA PHE A 60 4.52 7.16 -23.15
C PHE A 60 4.49 5.77 -23.82
N VAL A 61 5.48 4.93 -23.58
CA VAL A 61 5.58 3.56 -24.14
C VAL A 61 5.69 2.51 -23.04
N ALA A 62 6.66 2.68 -22.15
CA ALA A 62 6.90 1.81 -21.02
C ALA A 62 7.54 2.62 -19.88
N GLY A 63 7.38 2.17 -18.64
CA GLY A 63 7.95 2.84 -17.48
C GLY A 63 8.12 1.91 -16.30
N GLY A 64 8.91 2.36 -15.34
CA GLY A 64 9.04 1.78 -14.01
C GLY A 64 9.68 2.79 -13.07
N ALA A 65 9.43 2.63 -11.78
CA ALA A 65 9.97 3.48 -10.75
C ALA A 65 10.83 2.64 -9.80
N LEU A 66 11.97 3.21 -9.41
CA LEU A 66 12.86 2.68 -8.39
C LEU A 66 12.93 3.71 -7.27
N ALA A 67 12.77 3.26 -6.04
CA ALA A 67 12.92 4.09 -4.85
C ALA A 67 13.99 3.49 -3.94
N ARG A 68 14.85 4.31 -3.35
CA ARG A 68 15.80 3.93 -2.31
C ARG A 68 15.25 4.37 -0.96
N TRP A 69 15.28 3.45 -0.01
CA TRP A 69 14.82 3.64 1.36
C TRP A 69 15.93 3.28 2.34
N ASP A 70 16.49 4.31 2.97
CA ASP A 70 17.50 4.18 4.00
C ASP A 70 16.83 4.08 5.38
N ALA A 71 17.38 3.25 6.26
CA ALA A 71 16.91 3.15 7.64
C ALA A 71 18.11 2.97 8.60
N PRO A 72 18.05 3.53 9.82
CA PRO A 72 19.18 3.49 10.76
C PRO A 72 19.68 2.06 11.00
N ASN A 73 20.99 1.87 10.99
CA ASN A 73 21.66 0.59 11.27
C ASN A 73 21.25 -0.57 10.33
N THR A 74 20.68 -0.26 9.16
CA THR A 74 20.38 -1.28 8.13
C THR A 74 20.90 -0.82 6.77
N PRO A 75 21.29 -1.76 5.89
CA PRO A 75 21.60 -1.41 4.51
C PRO A 75 20.42 -0.74 3.80
N PRO A 76 20.68 0.05 2.74
CA PRO A 76 19.63 0.56 1.86
C PRO A 76 18.74 -0.57 1.34
N LEU A 77 17.44 -0.29 1.25
CA LEU A 77 16.50 -1.16 0.56
C LEU A 77 15.99 -0.40 -0.66
N TYR A 78 16.04 -1.05 -1.81
CA TYR A 78 15.45 -0.51 -3.03
C TYR A 78 14.07 -1.13 -3.28
N GLY A 79 13.06 -0.33 -3.61
CA GLY A 79 11.74 -0.79 -4.02
C GLY A 79 11.51 -0.54 -5.51
N ILE A 80 11.10 -1.56 -6.27
CA ILE A 80 10.65 -1.41 -7.66
C ILE A 80 9.13 -1.41 -7.73
N GLY A 81 8.59 -0.36 -8.32
CA GLY A 81 7.16 -0.16 -8.53
C GLY A 81 6.83 0.31 -9.93
N LEU A 82 5.53 0.41 -10.21
CA LEU A 82 4.99 1.04 -11.42
C LEU A 82 5.55 0.48 -12.75
N PHE A 83 5.99 -0.78 -12.76
CA PHE A 83 6.60 -1.39 -13.95
C PHE A 83 5.55 -1.79 -14.98
N TYR A 84 5.36 -0.97 -15.99
CA TYR A 84 4.29 -1.10 -16.98
C TYR A 84 4.81 -0.92 -18.41
N THR A 85 4.21 -1.64 -19.35
CA THR A 85 4.45 -1.48 -20.79
C THR A 85 3.10 -1.51 -21.51
N LYS A 86 2.81 -0.46 -22.29
CA LYS A 86 1.64 -0.38 -23.18
C LYS A 86 1.54 -1.65 -24.02
N GLU A 87 0.34 -2.21 -24.16
CA GLU A 87 0.13 -3.55 -24.71
C GLU A 87 0.75 -3.74 -26.10
N LYS A 88 0.54 -2.77 -26.99
CA LYS A 88 1.08 -2.78 -28.37
C LYS A 88 2.61 -2.79 -28.45
N TYR A 89 3.31 -2.45 -27.37
CA TYR A 89 4.77 -2.42 -27.29
C TYR A 89 5.35 -3.59 -26.47
N ARG A 90 4.51 -4.49 -25.95
CA ARG A 90 4.97 -5.69 -25.25
C ARG A 90 5.68 -6.63 -26.22
N GLY A 91 6.66 -7.37 -25.72
CA GLY A 91 7.47 -8.29 -26.54
C GLY A 91 8.60 -7.61 -27.34
N GLN A 92 8.67 -6.27 -27.37
CA GLN A 92 9.67 -5.52 -28.15
C GLN A 92 10.94 -5.15 -27.35
N GLY A 93 11.05 -5.62 -26.10
CA GLY A 93 12.24 -5.44 -25.26
C GLY A 93 12.33 -4.15 -24.45
N HIS A 94 11.43 -3.16 -24.65
CA HIS A 94 11.46 -1.88 -23.92
C HIS A 94 11.42 -2.03 -22.39
N GLY A 95 10.52 -2.88 -21.87
CA GLY A 95 10.46 -3.14 -20.44
C GLY A 95 11.74 -3.77 -19.87
N LYS A 96 12.44 -4.62 -20.64
CA LYS A 96 13.70 -5.24 -20.18
C LYS A 96 14.79 -4.20 -20.00
N GLN A 97 14.88 -3.21 -20.89
CA GLN A 97 15.87 -2.13 -20.79
C GLN A 97 15.65 -1.27 -19.53
N ILE A 98 14.40 -0.93 -19.24
CA ILE A 98 14.03 -0.19 -18.02
C ILE A 98 14.40 -0.99 -16.78
N PHE A 99 14.00 -2.27 -16.72
CA PHE A 99 14.27 -3.13 -15.57
C PHE A 99 15.77 -3.35 -15.35
N GLN A 100 16.53 -3.58 -16.43
CA GLN A 100 17.99 -3.69 -16.35
C GLN A 100 18.58 -2.40 -15.76
N LYS A 101 18.13 -1.22 -16.22
CA LYS A 101 18.64 0.04 -15.71
C LYS A 101 18.34 0.25 -14.22
N MET A 102 17.17 -0.18 -13.74
CA MET A 102 16.88 -0.19 -12.31
C MET A 102 17.84 -1.10 -11.55
N MET A 103 18.06 -2.33 -12.03
CA MET A 103 18.97 -3.28 -11.38
C MET A 103 20.43 -2.82 -11.40
N ASP A 104 20.86 -2.12 -12.45
CA ASP A 104 22.20 -1.52 -12.52
C ASP A 104 22.37 -0.43 -11.44
N ILE A 105 21.31 0.31 -11.09
CA ILE A 105 21.31 1.31 -10.01
C ILE A 105 21.30 0.64 -8.63
N VAL A 106 20.53 -0.44 -8.48
CA VAL A 106 20.50 -1.26 -7.24
C VAL A 106 21.87 -1.84 -6.94
N GLY A 107 22.59 -2.31 -7.96
CA GLY A 107 23.90 -2.93 -7.80
C GLY A 107 23.83 -4.12 -6.84
N ASP A 108 24.60 -4.02 -5.75
CA ASP A 108 24.70 -5.06 -4.72
C ASP A 108 23.77 -4.87 -3.52
N ASP A 109 22.89 -3.87 -3.53
CA ASP A 109 21.94 -3.71 -2.44
C ASP A 109 20.76 -4.68 -2.55
N ASN A 110 20.01 -4.82 -1.46
CA ASN A 110 18.79 -5.61 -1.46
C ASN A 110 17.67 -4.81 -2.16
N CYS A 111 16.88 -5.48 -2.98
CA CYS A 111 15.77 -4.87 -3.69
C CYS A 111 14.50 -5.71 -3.53
N VAL A 112 13.36 -5.03 -3.38
CA VAL A 112 12.04 -5.61 -3.22
C VAL A 112 11.09 -5.14 -4.32
N LEU A 113 10.15 -5.99 -4.69
CA LEU A 113 8.98 -5.63 -5.50
C LEU A 113 7.76 -6.45 -5.08
N VAL A 114 6.57 -5.95 -5.40
CA VAL A 114 5.32 -6.71 -5.34
C VAL A 114 5.05 -7.30 -6.72
N SER A 115 5.22 -8.60 -6.86
CA SER A 115 4.99 -9.28 -8.14
C SER A 115 3.56 -9.74 -8.29
N ALA A 116 2.96 -9.52 -9.46
CA ALA A 116 1.79 -10.27 -9.89
C ALA A 116 2.15 -11.75 -10.13
N PHE A 117 1.22 -12.67 -9.83
CA PHE A 117 1.43 -14.11 -9.95
C PHE A 117 2.12 -14.55 -11.25
N ASN A 118 1.67 -14.04 -12.40
CA ASN A 118 2.19 -14.37 -13.73
C ASN A 118 3.60 -13.83 -14.02
N MET A 119 4.09 -12.88 -13.22
CA MET A 119 5.42 -12.27 -13.36
C MET A 119 6.43 -12.80 -12.33
N SER A 120 5.95 -13.49 -11.29
CA SER A 120 6.76 -13.86 -10.12
C SER A 120 7.97 -14.73 -10.49
N GLN A 121 7.74 -15.78 -11.28
CA GLN A 121 8.80 -16.66 -11.76
C GLN A 121 9.82 -15.91 -12.63
N LYS A 122 9.34 -15.04 -13.52
CA LYS A 122 10.21 -14.25 -14.40
C LYS A 122 11.14 -13.34 -13.62
N TYR A 123 10.65 -12.66 -12.58
CA TYR A 123 11.52 -11.83 -11.73
C TYR A 123 12.57 -12.66 -10.98
N ALA A 124 12.20 -13.86 -10.51
CA ALA A 124 13.11 -14.75 -9.81
C ALA A 124 14.22 -15.29 -10.72
N GLU A 125 13.86 -15.74 -11.93
CA GLU A 125 14.80 -16.36 -12.87
C GLU A 125 15.70 -15.35 -13.58
N VAL A 126 15.14 -14.21 -13.99
CA VAL A 126 15.87 -13.23 -14.81
C VAL A 126 16.62 -12.20 -13.96
N PHE A 127 16.07 -11.82 -12.81
CA PHE A 127 16.59 -10.70 -12.01
C PHE A 127 16.90 -11.08 -10.55
N GLY A 128 16.77 -12.36 -10.19
CA GLY A 128 17.23 -12.87 -8.89
C GLY A 128 16.29 -12.61 -7.70
N PHE A 129 15.04 -12.20 -7.93
CA PHE A 129 14.04 -11.98 -6.88
C PHE A 129 13.52 -13.30 -6.27
N LYS A 130 14.37 -14.01 -5.52
CA LYS A 130 14.12 -15.39 -5.06
C LYS A 130 13.68 -15.49 -3.61
N GLU A 131 13.95 -14.47 -2.79
CA GLU A 131 13.57 -14.46 -1.39
C GLU A 131 12.13 -13.93 -1.25
N MET A 132 11.25 -14.70 -0.62
CA MET A 132 9.81 -14.40 -0.64
C MET A 132 9.11 -14.99 0.60
N PRO A 133 8.04 -14.35 1.11
CA PRO A 133 7.23 -14.95 2.16
C PRO A 133 6.51 -16.21 1.64
N SER A 134 6.10 -17.08 2.57
CA SER A 134 5.36 -18.31 2.28
C SER A 134 3.93 -18.07 1.80
N TYR A 135 3.41 -16.86 1.99
CA TYR A 135 2.03 -16.47 1.68
C TYR A 135 1.95 -15.56 0.44
N TRP A 136 0.75 -15.45 -0.13
CA TRP A 136 0.41 -14.47 -1.16
C TRP A 136 -0.38 -13.31 -0.56
N HIS A 137 -0.48 -12.21 -1.28
CA HIS A 137 -1.42 -11.13 -1.03
C HIS A 137 -2.63 -11.29 -1.95
N TYR A 138 -3.82 -11.08 -1.41
CA TYR A 138 -5.06 -11.09 -2.15
C TYR A 138 -5.62 -9.68 -2.25
N GLY A 139 -6.22 -9.38 -3.40
CA GLY A 139 -7.00 -8.17 -3.60
C GLY A 139 -8.45 -8.42 -3.23
N ALA A 140 -9.07 -7.58 -2.40
CA ALA A 140 -10.52 -7.53 -2.27
C ALA A 140 -11.06 -6.26 -2.92
N ASN A 141 -12.11 -6.41 -3.72
CA ASN A 141 -12.84 -5.30 -4.33
C ASN A 141 -14.27 -5.33 -3.78
N VAL A 142 -14.59 -4.39 -2.91
CA VAL A 142 -15.89 -4.22 -2.26
C VAL A 142 -16.67 -3.12 -2.98
N LYS A 143 -17.98 -3.30 -3.18
CA LYS A 143 -18.88 -2.30 -3.76
C LYS A 143 -19.38 -1.34 -2.65
N PRO A 144 -18.95 -0.05 -2.65
CA PRO A 144 -19.33 0.89 -1.60
C PRO A 144 -20.85 1.07 -1.44
N GLY A 145 -21.59 1.07 -2.55
CA GLY A 145 -23.06 1.20 -2.54
C GLY A 145 -23.81 0.07 -1.83
N MET A 146 -23.19 -1.11 -1.66
CA MET A 146 -23.78 -2.26 -0.97
C MET A 146 -23.36 -2.37 0.50
N LEU A 147 -22.42 -1.53 0.94
CA LEU A 147 -21.87 -1.57 2.29
C LEU A 147 -22.88 -1.05 3.32
N LYS A 148 -22.97 -1.75 4.44
CA LYS A 148 -23.74 -1.39 5.64
C LYS A 148 -22.80 -1.39 6.83
N ILE A 149 -22.74 -0.28 7.56
CA ILE A 149 -21.95 -0.21 8.78
C ILE A 149 -22.64 -1.07 9.85
N PRO A 150 -21.99 -2.10 10.41
CA PRO A 150 -22.60 -2.95 11.42
C PRO A 150 -22.74 -2.20 12.76
N GLU A 151 -23.49 -2.80 13.69
CA GLU A 151 -23.39 -2.42 15.10
C GLU A 151 -22.00 -2.79 15.63
N LEU A 152 -21.41 -1.88 16.40
CA LEU A 152 -20.03 -1.99 16.89
C LEU A 152 -20.01 -1.85 18.40
N SER A 153 -19.14 -2.62 19.06
CA SER A 153 -18.93 -2.47 20.50
C SER A 153 -18.42 -1.06 20.85
N GLY A 154 -18.75 -0.60 22.06
CA GLY A 154 -18.20 0.63 22.65
C GLY A 154 -16.77 0.49 23.17
N GLU A 155 -16.19 -0.70 23.10
CA GLU A 155 -14.88 -1.05 23.67
C GLU A 155 -13.71 -0.28 23.04
N TYR A 156 -13.84 0.03 21.74
CA TYR A 156 -12.79 0.72 20.99
C TYR A 156 -13.24 2.13 20.61
N THR A 157 -12.33 3.09 20.75
CA THR A 157 -12.53 4.45 20.25
C THR A 157 -11.49 4.77 19.19
N THR A 158 -11.79 5.74 18.33
CA THR A 158 -10.87 6.21 17.30
C THR A 158 -10.70 7.72 17.35
N LYS A 159 -9.53 8.17 16.92
CA LYS A 159 -9.18 9.59 16.80
C LYS A 159 -8.63 9.88 15.41
N ASN A 160 -8.67 11.14 14.99
CA ASN A 160 -7.89 11.56 13.85
C ASN A 160 -6.41 11.35 14.18
N TRP A 161 -5.59 10.97 13.20
CA TRP A 161 -4.16 10.73 13.42
C TRP A 161 -3.44 11.95 13.99
N LYS A 162 -3.92 13.16 13.70
CA LYS A 162 -3.39 14.43 14.23
C LYS A 162 -3.65 14.63 15.73
N ASP A 163 -4.61 13.90 16.29
CA ASP A 163 -5.00 13.99 17.71
C ASP A 163 -4.39 12.86 18.56
N VAL A 164 -3.44 12.11 18.01
CA VAL A 164 -2.72 11.02 18.68
C VAL A 164 -1.25 11.40 18.83
N ASP A 165 -0.62 10.93 19.91
CA ASP A 165 0.81 11.09 20.10
C ASP A 165 1.60 10.43 18.95
N GLU A 166 2.36 11.24 18.22
CA GLU A 166 3.13 10.79 17.06
C GLU A 166 4.13 9.68 17.42
N SER A 167 4.76 9.75 18.59
CA SER A 167 5.76 8.77 19.02
C SER A 167 5.13 7.40 19.28
N LEU A 168 3.89 7.37 19.78
CA LEU A 168 3.14 6.13 19.96
C LEU A 168 2.73 5.53 18.61
N LEU A 169 2.31 6.37 17.65
CA LEU A 169 1.94 5.91 16.31
C LEU A 169 3.14 5.36 15.55
N ASP A 170 4.26 6.08 15.59
CA ASP A 170 5.52 5.65 14.97
C ASP A 170 6.02 4.34 15.62
N ALA A 171 5.94 4.22 16.96
CA ALA A 171 6.30 3.00 17.67
C ALA A 171 5.39 1.82 17.29
N TYR A 172 4.09 2.05 17.12
CA TYR A 172 3.14 1.02 16.67
C TYR A 172 3.44 0.57 15.24
N ASP A 173 3.66 1.50 14.30
CA ASP A 173 3.98 1.18 12.91
C ASP A 173 5.28 0.35 12.80
N LEU A 174 6.29 0.68 13.61
CA LEU A 174 7.54 -0.08 13.68
C LEU A 174 7.37 -1.54 14.14
N THR A 175 6.29 -1.86 14.86
CA THR A 175 5.97 -3.27 15.19
C THR A 175 5.48 -4.06 13.97
N ILE A 176 5.05 -3.38 12.92
CA ILE A 176 4.50 -3.98 11.69
C ILE A 176 5.53 -3.96 10.59
N CYS A 177 6.12 -2.80 10.33
CA CYS A 177 7.22 -2.63 9.40
C CYS A 177 8.50 -2.32 10.16
N PRO A 178 9.51 -3.20 10.18
CA PRO A 178 10.72 -3.00 11.00
C PRO A 178 11.64 -1.89 10.47
N ARG A 179 11.28 -1.21 9.37
CA ARG A 179 12.02 -0.08 8.81
C ARG A 179 11.27 1.20 9.13
N ASP A 180 11.99 2.22 9.62
CA ASP A 180 11.42 3.54 9.91
C ASP A 180 10.89 4.16 8.61
N ARG A 181 9.57 4.35 8.56
CA ARG A 181 8.84 5.02 7.49
C ARG A 181 8.02 6.19 7.98
N LYS A 182 8.34 6.78 9.14
CA LYS A 182 7.55 7.89 9.71
C LYS A 182 7.37 9.05 8.73
N LYS A 183 8.44 9.46 8.03
CA LYS A 183 8.40 10.53 7.02
C LYS A 183 7.42 10.16 5.89
N LEU A 184 7.52 8.94 5.39
CA LEU A 184 6.68 8.41 4.31
C LEU A 184 5.21 8.31 4.74
N MET A 185 4.92 7.85 5.97
CA MET A 185 3.55 7.71 6.45
C MET A 185 2.89 9.05 6.73
N ARG A 186 3.63 10.01 7.31
CA ARG A 186 3.12 11.38 7.55
C ARG A 186 2.74 12.06 6.25
N THR A 187 3.64 12.11 5.27
CA THR A 187 3.35 12.70 3.96
C THR A 187 2.22 11.95 3.24
N TRP A 188 2.02 10.66 3.51
CA TRP A 188 0.88 9.91 2.98
C TRP A 188 -0.45 10.36 3.59
N PHE A 189 -0.50 10.52 4.92
CA PHE A 189 -1.72 10.92 5.64
C PHE A 189 -2.11 12.38 5.40
N GLU A 190 -1.17 13.22 4.97
CA GLU A 190 -1.38 14.65 4.69
C GLU A 190 -1.89 14.92 3.26
N GLN A 191 -1.94 13.91 2.39
CA GLN A 191 -2.42 14.08 1.02
C GLN A 191 -3.90 14.45 0.96
N ASP A 192 -4.28 15.17 -0.09
CA ASP A 192 -5.67 15.51 -0.36
C ASP A 192 -6.52 14.26 -0.57
N GLN A 193 -7.72 14.26 0.01
CA GLN A 193 -8.68 13.16 -0.04
C GLN A 193 -8.13 11.84 0.51
N VAL A 194 -7.28 11.94 1.54
CA VAL A 194 -6.83 10.84 2.39
C VAL A 194 -7.43 10.99 3.78
N TYR A 195 -8.10 9.94 4.26
CA TYR A 195 -8.83 9.91 5.52
C TYR A 195 -8.18 8.85 6.41
N THR A 196 -7.62 9.26 7.56
CA THR A 196 -6.88 8.37 8.45
C THR A 196 -7.38 8.47 9.88
N ARG A 197 -7.74 7.31 10.46
CA ARG A 197 -8.13 7.17 11.87
C ARG A 197 -7.21 6.19 12.58
N VAL A 198 -6.95 6.46 13.85
CA VAL A 198 -6.13 5.65 14.75
C VAL A 198 -7.01 5.16 15.90
N SER A 199 -6.95 3.88 16.23
CA SER A 199 -7.72 3.29 17.33
C SER A 199 -6.89 3.25 18.60
N ILE A 200 -7.50 3.70 19.68
CA ILE A 200 -6.95 3.66 21.03
C ILE A 200 -7.87 2.85 21.94
N LEU A 201 -7.29 2.21 22.95
CA LEU A 201 -8.07 1.57 24.00
C LEU A 201 -8.79 2.65 24.84
N GLY A 202 -10.11 2.54 24.99
CA GLY A 202 -10.91 3.51 25.75
C GLY A 202 -10.63 3.46 27.25
N SER A 203 -10.65 4.61 27.92
CA SER A 203 -10.42 4.72 29.37
C SER A 203 -11.49 4.00 30.21
N GLU A 204 -12.74 3.93 29.75
CA GLU A 204 -13.82 3.18 30.44
C GLU A 204 -13.65 1.66 30.32
N SER A 205 -12.97 1.18 29.27
CA SER A 205 -12.69 -0.25 29.04
C SER A 205 -11.54 -0.77 29.92
N LEU A 206 -10.72 0.12 30.49
CA LEU A 206 -9.69 -0.24 31.47
C LEU A 206 -10.29 -0.78 32.79
N ILE A 207 -11.57 -0.51 33.08
CA ILE A 207 -12.19 -0.93 34.34
C ILE A 207 -12.59 -2.42 34.32
N ASN A 208 -12.88 -3.00 33.14
CA ASN A 208 -13.45 -4.35 33.04
C ASN A 208 -12.52 -5.43 32.44
N PHE A 209 -11.32 -5.08 31.96
CA PHE A 209 -10.41 -6.05 31.33
C PHE A 209 -9.39 -6.67 32.30
N PHE A 210 -9.34 -6.24 33.57
CA PHE A 210 -8.32 -6.66 34.53
C PHE A 210 -8.86 -7.62 35.60
N SER A 211 -9.03 -8.90 35.24
CA SER A 211 -9.08 -9.98 36.25
C SER A 211 -8.15 -11.17 36.00
N PHE A 212 -7.37 -11.21 34.91
CA PHE A 212 -6.48 -12.37 34.67
C PHE A 212 -5.04 -12.11 34.21
N PHE A 213 -4.60 -10.86 34.00
CA PHE A 213 -3.18 -10.55 33.79
C PHE A 213 -2.79 -9.25 34.51
N GLN A 214 -1.94 -9.35 35.54
CA GLN A 214 -1.33 -8.21 36.22
C GLN A 214 -0.14 -7.67 35.41
N VAL A 215 -0.39 -6.68 34.55
CA VAL A 215 0.58 -5.61 34.25
C VAL A 215 -0.23 -4.31 34.20
N ALA A 216 -0.13 -3.49 35.24
CA ALA A 216 -0.76 -2.19 35.30
C ALA A 216 -0.06 -1.24 34.31
N PHE A 217 -0.77 -0.77 33.28
CA PHE A 217 -0.33 0.39 32.52
C PHE A 217 -0.82 1.65 33.23
N ASP A 218 0.08 2.63 33.35
CA ASP A 218 -0.23 3.98 33.83
C ASP A 218 -1.37 4.58 32.97
N ASN A 219 -2.32 5.24 33.65
CA ASN A 219 -3.53 5.87 33.08
C ASN A 219 -3.22 7.00 32.07
N THR A 220 -1.94 7.20 31.74
CA THR A 220 -1.39 8.14 30.78
C THR A 220 -1.18 7.53 29.38
N ASN A 221 -1.02 6.20 29.26
CA ASN A 221 -0.61 5.56 28.01
C ASN A 221 -1.81 5.05 27.20
N GLN A 222 -2.31 5.88 26.29
CA GLN A 222 -3.24 5.47 25.23
C GLN A 222 -2.56 4.43 24.34
N LYS A 223 -2.85 3.14 24.56
CA LYS A 223 -2.33 2.06 23.71
C LYS A 223 -3.00 2.13 22.33
N ILE A 224 -2.20 2.29 21.28
CA ILE A 224 -2.65 2.17 19.89
C ILE A 224 -2.86 0.70 19.55
N LEU A 225 -4.02 0.40 18.96
CA LEU A 225 -4.43 -0.96 18.58
C LEU A 225 -4.54 -1.16 17.06
N GLY A 226 -4.29 -0.11 16.29
CA GLY A 226 -4.41 -0.13 14.84
C GLY A 226 -4.68 1.25 14.26
N TYR A 227 -4.56 1.36 12.94
CA TYR A 227 -4.98 2.53 12.20
C TYR A 227 -5.41 2.14 10.79
N CYS A 228 -6.29 2.95 10.20
CA CYS A 228 -6.85 2.73 8.88
C CYS A 228 -6.80 4.03 8.10
N THR A 229 -6.31 3.92 6.87
CA THR A 229 -6.28 5.00 5.89
C THR A 229 -7.08 4.57 4.66
N ILE A 230 -8.03 5.41 4.24
CA ILE A 230 -8.72 5.27 2.96
C ILE A 230 -8.44 6.52 2.14
N ARG A 231 -8.10 6.33 0.86
CA ARG A 231 -7.82 7.43 -0.06
C ARG A 231 -8.58 7.30 -1.37
N VAL A 232 -8.90 8.44 -1.96
CA VAL A 232 -9.45 8.51 -3.31
C VAL A 232 -8.35 8.23 -4.33
N ILE A 233 -8.62 7.32 -5.25
CA ILE A 233 -7.74 6.94 -6.36
C ILE A 233 -8.46 7.13 -7.71
N ASN A 234 -7.72 7.06 -8.81
CA ASN A 234 -8.27 7.29 -10.14
C ASN A 234 -9.45 6.35 -10.50
N LEU A 235 -10.23 6.78 -11.50
CA LEU A 235 -11.43 6.09 -11.99
C LEU A 235 -12.57 5.99 -10.95
N ASN A 236 -12.71 6.99 -10.07
CA ASN A 236 -13.74 7.04 -9.03
C ASN A 236 -13.70 5.84 -8.08
N ARG A 237 -12.51 5.49 -7.58
CA ARG A 237 -12.30 4.34 -6.69
C ARG A 237 -11.68 4.78 -5.37
N LEU A 238 -11.75 3.91 -4.38
CA LEU A 238 -11.13 4.08 -3.07
C LEU A 238 -10.09 2.98 -2.85
N SER A 239 -8.97 3.33 -2.24
CA SER A 239 -7.96 2.37 -1.77
C SER A 239 -7.84 2.45 -0.27
N VAL A 240 -7.97 1.32 0.41
CA VAL A 240 -7.62 1.19 1.81
C VAL A 240 -6.12 0.89 1.88
N ALA A 241 -5.31 1.84 2.34
CA ALA A 241 -3.85 1.71 2.33
C ALA A 241 -3.18 2.81 3.18
N PRO A 242 -2.54 2.48 4.31
CA PRO A 242 -2.55 1.18 5.02
C PRO A 242 -3.80 0.92 5.85
N PHE A 243 -3.97 -0.33 6.28
CA PHE A 243 -4.96 -0.71 7.30
C PHE A 243 -4.45 -1.85 8.17
N TYR A 244 -4.18 -1.52 9.43
CA TYR A 244 -3.59 -2.43 10.41
C TYR A 244 -4.43 -2.46 11.69
N ALA A 245 -4.59 -3.64 12.29
CA ALA A 245 -5.34 -3.79 13.52
C ALA A 245 -4.98 -5.08 14.27
N GLU A 246 -4.83 -4.99 15.59
CA GLU A 246 -4.51 -6.15 16.46
C GLU A 246 -5.62 -7.23 16.46
N ASN A 247 -6.87 -6.83 16.18
CA ASN A 247 -7.98 -7.76 16.10
C ASN A 247 -9.12 -7.24 15.20
N GLU A 248 -10.07 -8.11 14.88
CA GLU A 248 -11.18 -7.82 13.97
C GLU A 248 -12.16 -6.77 14.54
N GLY A 249 -12.29 -6.68 15.88
CA GLY A 249 -13.11 -5.66 16.53
C GLY A 249 -12.57 -4.25 16.29
N VAL A 250 -11.26 -4.08 16.49
CA VAL A 250 -10.53 -2.84 16.18
C VAL A 250 -10.61 -2.53 14.68
N ALA A 251 -10.40 -3.53 13.83
CA ALA A 251 -10.48 -3.39 12.38
C ALA A 251 -11.87 -2.88 11.94
N ALA A 252 -12.95 -3.47 12.44
CA ALA A 252 -14.30 -3.05 12.12
C ALA A 252 -14.61 -1.64 12.62
N ARG A 253 -14.14 -1.27 13.82
CA ARG A 253 -14.31 0.09 14.32
C ARG A 253 -13.62 1.12 13.43
N LEU A 254 -12.34 0.89 13.12
CA LEU A 254 -11.55 1.75 12.25
C LEU A 254 -12.18 1.93 10.87
N LEU A 255 -12.53 0.82 10.20
CA LEU A 255 -13.11 0.87 8.87
C LEU A 255 -14.45 1.63 8.86
N ALA A 256 -15.32 1.37 9.84
CA ALA A 256 -16.58 2.07 9.96
C ALA A 256 -16.42 3.58 10.18
N ASP A 257 -15.49 3.98 11.05
CA ASP A 257 -15.29 5.39 11.38
C ASP A 257 -14.71 6.16 10.19
N VAL A 258 -13.71 5.60 9.48
CA VAL A 258 -13.15 6.23 8.28
C VAL A 258 -14.19 6.33 7.15
N ILE A 259 -15.00 5.28 6.93
CA ILE A 259 -16.06 5.31 5.90
C ILE A 259 -17.05 6.46 6.13
N ARG A 260 -17.38 6.78 7.39
CA ARG A 260 -18.31 7.89 7.70
C ARG A 260 -17.74 9.27 7.38
N GLU A 261 -16.42 9.41 7.29
CA GLU A 261 -15.77 10.68 6.97
C GLU A 261 -15.71 10.97 5.46
N ILE A 262 -15.84 9.93 4.64
CA ILE A 262 -15.69 10.04 3.19
C ILE A 262 -17.00 10.59 2.59
N PRO A 263 -17.00 11.78 1.99
CA PRO A 263 -18.17 12.33 1.31
C PRO A 263 -18.61 11.41 0.18
N ASP A 264 -19.93 11.22 0.05
CA ASP A 264 -20.53 10.41 -1.02
C ASP A 264 -19.93 9.01 -1.16
N PHE A 265 -19.49 8.39 -0.05
CA PHE A 265 -18.82 7.09 -0.03
C PHE A 265 -19.52 6.03 -0.90
N LYS A 266 -20.85 6.00 -0.89
CA LYS A 266 -21.65 5.02 -1.66
C LYS A 266 -21.61 5.21 -3.18
N SER A 267 -21.17 6.38 -3.66
CA SER A 267 -21.09 6.71 -5.09
C SER A 267 -19.78 6.27 -5.75
N TYR A 268 -18.77 5.87 -4.98
CA TYR A 268 -17.54 5.32 -5.52
C TYR A 268 -17.77 3.94 -6.13
N GLU A 269 -17.05 3.64 -7.20
CA GLU A 269 -17.17 2.40 -7.98
C GLU A 269 -16.65 1.17 -7.20
N SER A 270 -15.57 1.35 -6.44
CA SER A 270 -14.95 0.26 -5.67
C SER A 270 -14.19 0.76 -4.45
N LEU A 271 -14.13 -0.09 -3.43
CA LEU A 271 -13.23 0.00 -2.29
C LEU A 271 -12.24 -1.17 -2.35
N LEU A 272 -10.97 -0.85 -2.56
CA LEU A 272 -9.91 -1.81 -2.83
C LEU A 272 -9.05 -2.07 -1.59
N PHE A 273 -8.76 -3.33 -1.34
CA PHE A 273 -7.83 -3.80 -0.33
C PHE A 273 -6.77 -4.67 -0.98
N LEU A 274 -5.56 -4.69 -0.42
CA LEU A 274 -4.52 -5.65 -0.76
C LEU A 274 -3.92 -6.17 0.54
N TYR A 275 -4.21 -7.42 0.90
CA TYR A 275 -3.89 -7.95 2.22
C TYR A 275 -3.11 -9.28 2.13
N PRO A 276 -2.18 -9.55 3.05
CA PRO A 276 -1.54 -10.85 3.20
C PRO A 276 -2.57 -11.95 3.50
N SER A 277 -2.51 -13.06 2.78
CA SER A 277 -3.40 -14.22 2.99
C SER A 277 -3.21 -14.92 4.35
N ILE A 278 -2.14 -14.60 5.07
CA ILE A 278 -1.93 -15.06 6.45
C ILE A 278 -2.86 -14.35 7.44
N ASN A 279 -3.42 -13.18 7.09
CA ASN A 279 -4.50 -12.57 7.86
C ASN A 279 -5.85 -13.20 7.48
N GLU A 280 -6.17 -14.31 8.14
CA GLU A 280 -7.41 -15.07 7.93
C GLU A 280 -8.69 -14.32 8.34
N LYS A 281 -8.57 -13.18 9.04
CA LYS A 281 -9.69 -12.37 9.54
C LYS A 281 -10.23 -11.38 8.51
N MET A 282 -9.60 -11.26 7.34
CA MET A 282 -10.00 -10.25 6.36
C MET A 282 -11.37 -10.54 5.74
N GLU A 283 -11.66 -11.80 5.41
CA GLU A 283 -12.96 -12.17 4.84
C GLU A 283 -14.08 -12.06 5.87
N SER A 284 -13.84 -12.47 7.12
CA SER A 284 -14.82 -12.28 8.21
C SER A 284 -15.09 -10.80 8.44
N LEU A 285 -14.05 -9.95 8.43
CA LEU A 285 -14.21 -8.50 8.49
C LEU A 285 -15.10 -7.97 7.36
N ILE A 286 -14.79 -8.27 6.09
CA ILE A 286 -15.60 -7.79 4.95
C ILE A 286 -17.06 -8.24 5.09
N ASN A 287 -17.30 -9.50 5.46
CA ASN A 287 -18.64 -10.07 5.60
C ASN A 287 -19.49 -9.36 6.67
N ARG A 288 -18.87 -8.65 7.63
CA ARG A 288 -19.61 -7.81 8.59
C ARG A 288 -20.18 -6.54 7.97
N PHE A 289 -19.56 -6.05 6.91
CA PHE A 289 -19.94 -4.81 6.23
C PHE A 289 -20.79 -5.04 5.00
N VAL A 290 -20.64 -6.20 4.35
CA VAL A 290 -21.29 -6.47 3.08
C VAL A 290 -21.53 -7.96 2.90
N GLY A 291 -22.67 -8.34 2.30
CA GLY A 291 -22.93 -9.74 1.96
C GLY A 291 -22.04 -10.25 0.81
N PRO A 292 -22.05 -11.57 0.54
CA PRO A 292 -21.18 -12.21 -0.46
C PRO A 292 -21.23 -11.59 -1.87
N ASP A 293 -22.38 -11.07 -2.30
CA ASP A 293 -22.56 -10.46 -3.64
C ASP A 293 -21.96 -9.05 -3.78
N GLY A 294 -21.58 -8.45 -2.66
CA GLY A 294 -21.08 -7.07 -2.61
C GLY A 294 -19.56 -6.96 -2.64
N TYR A 295 -18.83 -8.07 -2.79
CA TYR A 295 -17.39 -8.02 -3.01
C TYR A 295 -16.89 -9.17 -3.89
N LYS A 296 -15.65 -9.05 -4.36
CA LYS A 296 -14.91 -10.11 -5.04
C LYS A 296 -13.49 -10.18 -4.50
N ILE A 297 -12.98 -11.40 -4.31
CA ILE A 297 -11.56 -11.63 -3.98
C ILE A 297 -10.82 -12.10 -5.22
N GLY A 298 -9.74 -11.39 -5.56
CA GLY A 298 -8.89 -11.65 -6.70
C GLY A 298 -7.89 -12.77 -6.46
N TYR A 299 -8.34 -14.00 -6.21
CA TYR A 299 -7.45 -15.15 -6.01
C TYR A 299 -6.55 -15.43 -7.22
N SER A 300 -7.07 -15.19 -8.44
CA SER A 300 -6.33 -15.34 -9.70
C SER A 300 -5.38 -14.17 -10.01
N THR A 301 -5.51 -13.05 -9.29
CA THR A 301 -4.67 -11.85 -9.44
C THR A 301 -3.79 -11.60 -8.22
N LYS A 302 -3.55 -12.66 -7.44
CA LYS A 302 -2.71 -12.64 -6.24
C LYS A 302 -1.31 -12.08 -6.53
N LYS A 303 -0.75 -11.42 -5.52
CA LYS A 303 0.55 -10.76 -5.58
C LYS A 303 1.46 -11.23 -4.47
N ARG A 304 2.78 -11.03 -4.56
CA ARG A 304 3.68 -11.38 -3.45
C ARG A 304 4.93 -10.52 -3.47
N ASN A 305 5.40 -10.17 -2.27
CA ASN A 305 6.70 -9.53 -2.10
C ASN A 305 7.80 -10.49 -2.55
N GLN A 306 8.75 -10.01 -3.34
CA GLN A 306 9.95 -10.76 -3.65
C GLN A 306 11.15 -9.85 -3.44
N PHE A 307 12.22 -10.42 -2.90
CA PHE A 307 13.47 -9.76 -2.58
C PHE A 307 14.62 -10.43 -3.35
N THR A 308 15.63 -9.66 -3.69
CA THR A 308 16.82 -10.16 -4.40
C THR A 308 17.81 -10.87 -3.49
N LYS A 309 17.98 -10.41 -2.24
CA LYS A 309 19.02 -10.92 -1.33
C LYS A 309 18.50 -11.43 -0.01
N LYS A 310 17.64 -10.65 0.67
CA LYS A 310 17.13 -11.00 2.01
C LYS A 310 15.68 -10.60 2.15
N LEU A 311 14.84 -11.56 2.56
CA LEU A 311 13.49 -11.28 3.02
C LEU A 311 13.56 -10.46 4.31
N ILE A 312 12.87 -9.32 4.32
CA ILE A 312 12.65 -8.53 5.54
C ILE A 312 11.27 -8.91 6.06
N GLU A 313 11.23 -9.51 7.25
CA GLU A 313 9.97 -9.94 7.87
C GLU A 313 9.16 -8.75 8.37
N SER A 314 7.84 -8.86 8.27
CA SER A 314 6.85 -7.91 8.77
C SER A 314 5.76 -8.65 9.55
N ARG A 315 5.02 -7.92 10.40
CA ARG A 315 3.92 -8.49 11.18
C ARG A 315 2.64 -8.54 10.36
N ASP A 316 2.64 -9.39 9.33
CA ASP A 316 1.61 -9.42 8.28
C ASP A 316 0.27 -10.01 8.73
N ASP A 317 0.24 -10.69 9.88
CA ASP A 317 -0.97 -11.25 10.47
C ASP A 317 -1.96 -10.18 10.98
N VAL A 318 -1.49 -8.95 11.22
CA VAL A 318 -2.33 -7.80 11.61
C VAL A 318 -2.63 -6.84 10.45
N VAL A 319 -2.21 -7.20 9.22
CA VAL A 319 -2.36 -6.34 8.04
C VAL A 319 -3.65 -6.67 7.30
N TYR A 320 -4.61 -5.75 7.32
CA TYR A 320 -5.86 -5.83 6.55
C TYR A 320 -5.78 -5.10 5.20
N SER A 321 -4.79 -4.21 5.04
CA SER A 321 -4.35 -3.74 3.73
C SER A 321 -2.96 -3.12 3.80
N VAL A 322 -2.11 -3.39 2.82
CA VAL A 322 -0.74 -2.88 2.78
C VAL A 322 -0.68 -1.38 2.53
N ALA A 323 0.39 -0.70 2.96
CA ALA A 323 0.55 0.75 2.78
C ALA A 323 0.75 1.14 1.31
N CYS A 324 1.60 0.39 0.59
CA CYS A 324 1.90 0.67 -0.81
C CYS A 324 2.42 -0.59 -1.50
N SER A 325 1.94 -0.87 -2.72
CA SER A 325 2.45 -1.99 -3.53
C SER A 325 3.57 -1.64 -4.52
N SER A 326 3.96 -0.36 -4.58
CA SER A 326 4.99 0.12 -5.51
C SER A 326 6.38 0.11 -4.90
N HIS A 327 6.55 0.65 -3.69
CA HIS A 327 7.89 0.85 -3.10
C HIS A 327 8.00 0.38 -1.65
N SER A 328 6.97 -0.31 -1.14
CA SER A 328 6.91 -0.89 0.21
C SER A 328 6.66 -2.40 0.10
N PHE A 329 6.94 -3.11 1.19
CA PHE A 329 6.63 -4.53 1.36
C PHE A 329 5.57 -4.78 2.44
N VAL A 330 5.06 -3.72 3.06
CA VAL A 330 4.02 -3.71 4.12
C VAL A 330 2.99 -2.63 3.86
#